data_AF-A0A662UH00-F1
#
_entry.id   AF-A0A662UH00-F1
#
_cell.length_a   1.000
_cell.length_b   1.000
_cell.length_c   1.000
_cell.angle_alpha   90.00
_cell.angle_beta   90.00
_cell.angle_gamma   90.00
#
_symmetry.space_group_name_H-M   'P 1'
#
loop_
_entity.id
_entity.type
_entity.pdbx_description
1 polymer ?
#
loop_
_entity_poly.entity_id
_entity_poly.type
_entity_poly.pdbx_seq_one_letter_code
_entity_poly.pdbx_strand_id
1 'polypeptide(L)'
;MIRTRIEHKYLVRKGSRSYVVELHRAPDGTLFVVPIQVLKHVYVVGEEGSTKEWEYKVDDAEEINYIQLPREVRAALSKAGL
;
A
#
# COMPACT_ATOMS: atom_id res chain seq x y z
N MET A 1 2.99 -3.50 -18.72
CA MET A 1 2.34 -3.02 -17.49
C MET A 1 1.00 -3.75 -17.38
N ILE A 2 0.75 -4.50 -16.31
CA ILE A 2 -0.54 -5.18 -16.12
C ILE A 2 -1.57 -4.09 -15.80
N ARG A 3 -2.66 -4.02 -16.58
CA ARG A 3 -3.74 -3.06 -16.32
C ARG A 3 -4.56 -3.56 -15.14
N THR A 4 -4.56 -2.82 -14.05
CA THR A 4 -5.38 -3.13 -12.87
C THR A 4 -6.14 -1.88 -12.41
N ARG A 5 -7.19 -2.08 -11.60
CA ARG A 5 -7.92 -1.02 -10.93
C ARG A 5 -7.83 -1.23 -9.42
N ILE A 6 -7.62 -0.15 -8.67
CA ILE A 6 -7.71 -0.16 -7.21
C ILE A 6 -9.17 -0.39 -6.83
N GLU A 7 -9.45 -1.50 -6.16
CA GLU A 7 -10.76 -1.82 -5.59
C GLU A 7 -10.91 -1.25 -4.18
N HIS A 8 -9.84 -1.36 -3.38
CA HIS A 8 -9.87 -0.98 -1.98
C HIS A 8 -8.48 -0.61 -1.47
N LYS A 9 -8.42 0.21 -0.42
CA LYS A 9 -7.20 0.52 0.31
C LYS A 9 -7.41 0.30 1.79
N TYR A 10 -6.43 -0.36 2.41
CA TYR A 10 -6.39 -0.50 3.86
C TYR A 10 -5.21 0.26 4.43
N LEU A 11 -5.40 0.94 5.55
CA LEU A 11 -4.33 1.33 6.43
C LEU A 11 -4.21 0.27 7.53
N VAL A 12 -3.25 -0.63 7.35
CA VAL A 12 -3.11 -1.84 8.18
C VAL A 12 -2.22 -1.54 9.38
N ARG A 13 -2.73 -1.81 10.59
CA ARG A 13 -1.95 -1.79 11.83
C ARG A 13 -1.51 -3.20 12.22
N LYS A 14 -0.21 -3.42 12.40
CA LYS A 14 0.39 -4.68 12.86
C LYS A 14 1.44 -4.39 13.95
N GLY A 15 1.02 -4.43 15.20
CA GLY A 15 1.87 -4.05 16.34
C GLY A 15 2.25 -2.57 16.25
N SER A 16 3.55 -2.26 16.27
CA SER A 16 4.08 -0.89 16.11
C SER A 16 4.22 -0.43 14.66
N ARG A 17 3.94 -1.29 13.67
CA ARG A 17 4.05 -0.97 12.26
C ARG A 17 2.70 -0.61 11.66
N SER A 18 2.69 0.40 10.81
CA SER A 18 1.57 0.77 9.94
C SER A 18 2.04 0.79 8.50
N TYR A 19 1.22 0.26 7.59
CA TYR A 19 1.48 0.29 6.15
C TYR A 19 0.16 0.28 5.39
N VAL A 20 0.20 0.80 4.16
CA VAL A 20 -0.96 0.77 3.27
C VAL A 20 -0.97 -0.55 2.52
N VAL A 21 -2.15 -1.10 2.28
CA VAL A 21 -2.34 -2.24 1.38
C VAL A 21 -3.39 -1.85 0.36
N GLU A 22 -2.97 -1.75 -0.90
CA GLU A 22 -3.90 -1.59 -2.01
C GLU A 22 -4.32 -2.96 -2.54
N LEU A 23 -5.62 -3.14 -2.73
CA LEU A 23 -6.18 -4.29 -3.44
C LEU A 23 -6.49 -3.87 -4.87
N HIS A 24 -5.82 -4.52 -5.81
CA HIS A 24 -6.01 -4.28 -7.23
C HIS A 24 -6.64 -5.48 -7.91
N ARG A 25 -7.56 -5.22 -8.85
CA ARG A 25 -8.18 -6.25 -9.69
C ARG A 25 -7.77 -6.07 -11.13
N ALA A 26 -7.28 -7.14 -11.75
CA ALA A 26 -7.12 -7.20 -13.19
C ALA A 26 -8.47 -7.57 -13.87
N PRO A 27 -8.63 -7.30 -15.18
CA PRO A 27 -9.84 -7.65 -15.92
C PRO A 27 -10.19 -9.15 -15.91
N ASP A 28 -9.20 -10.02 -15.69
CA ASP A 28 -9.37 -11.47 -15.57
C ASP A 28 -9.83 -11.92 -14.17
N GLY A 29 -10.05 -10.98 -13.24
CA GLY A 29 -10.46 -11.24 -11.87
C GLY A 29 -9.31 -11.49 -10.89
N THR A 30 -8.07 -11.51 -11.35
CA THR A 30 -6.90 -11.72 -10.49
C THR A 30 -6.75 -10.59 -9.47
N LEU A 31 -6.65 -10.94 -8.17
CA LEU A 31 -6.33 -10.01 -7.09
C LEU A 31 -4.83 -9.83 -6.96
N PHE A 32 -4.40 -8.57 -6.92
CA PHE A 32 -3.05 -8.20 -6.53
C PHE A 32 -3.11 -7.47 -5.19
N VAL A 33 -2.33 -7.96 -4.24
CA VAL A 33 -2.15 -7.35 -2.92
C VAL A 33 -0.86 -6.55 -2.94
N VAL A 34 -0.95 -5.23 -2.84
CA VAL A 34 0.19 -4.31 -2.99
C VAL A 34 0.46 -3.63 -1.65
N PRO A 35 1.42 -4.12 -0.84
CA PRO A 35 1.81 -3.46 0.39
C PRO A 35 2.75 -2.28 0.13
N ILE A 36 2.50 -1.16 0.80
CA ILE A 36 3.25 0.08 0.69
C ILE A 36 3.65 0.52 2.10
N GLN A 37 4.94 0.39 2.42
CA GLN A 37 5.48 0.71 3.75
C GLN A 37 6.05 2.13 3.84
N VAL A 38 6.58 2.65 2.72
CA VAL A 38 7.13 4.00 2.64
C VAL A 38 6.01 4.90 2.16
N LEU A 39 5.49 5.74 3.05
CA LEU A 39 4.38 6.66 2.76
C LEU A 39 4.86 8.10 2.57
N LYS A 40 6.05 8.45 3.05
CA LYS A 40 6.65 9.77 2.85
C LYS A 40 7.90 9.64 2.02
N HIS A 41 7.96 10.41 0.95
CA HIS A 41 9.05 10.43 -0.01
C HIS A 41 9.64 11.83 -0.06
N VAL A 42 10.97 11.88 -0.07
CA VAL A 42 11.72 13.12 -0.18
C VAL A 42 12.62 12.97 -1.39
N TYR A 43 12.60 13.95 -2.29
CA TYR A 43 13.39 13.93 -3.50
C TYR A 43 13.98 15.30 -3.81
N VAL A 44 15.16 15.30 -4.42
CA VAL A 44 15.86 16.52 -4.83
C VAL A 44 15.47 16.84 -6.27
N VAL A 45 15.14 18.10 -6.54
CA VAL A 45 14.84 18.59 -7.88
C VAL A 45 15.90 19.60 -8.32
N GLY A 46 16.52 19.32 -9.47
CA GLY A 46 17.56 20.15 -10.07
C GLY A 46 18.94 19.98 -9.42
N GLU A 47 19.95 20.63 -10.01
CA GLU A 47 21.33 20.64 -9.48
C GLU A 47 21.46 21.54 -8.23
N GLU A 48 20.53 22.47 -8.00
CA GLU A 48 20.54 23.45 -6.90
C GLU A 48 20.03 22.90 -5.55
N GLY A 49 19.74 21.59 -5.44
CA GLY A 49 19.49 20.95 -4.14
C GLY A 49 18.14 21.23 -3.49
N SER A 50 17.17 21.79 -4.22
CA SER A 50 15.83 22.04 -3.67
C SER A 50 15.12 20.72 -3.32
N THR A 51 14.74 20.55 -2.05
CA THR A 51 14.07 19.35 -1.57
C THR A 51 12.57 19.47 -1.73
N LYS A 52 11.92 18.47 -2.32
CA LYS A 52 10.47 18.33 -2.40
C LYS A 52 10.03 17.10 -1.62
N GLU A 53 8.85 17.23 -1.01
CA GLU A 53 8.20 16.14 -0.29
C GLU A 53 6.95 15.70 -1.04
N TRP A 54 6.73 14.39 -1.07
CA TRP A 54 5.49 13.79 -1.54
C TRP A 54 5.06 12.72 -0.54
N GLU A 55 3.77 12.74 -0.20
CA GLU A 55 3.17 11.76 0.70
C GLU A 55 2.13 10.93 -0.03
N TYR A 56 2.15 9.64 0.26
CA TYR A 56 1.18 8.68 -0.20
C TYR A 56 -0.15 8.98 0.46
N LYS A 57 -1.17 9.32 -0.34
CA LYS A 57 -2.49 9.68 0.17
C LYS A 57 -3.18 8.47 0.77
N VAL A 58 -3.60 8.59 2.02
CA VAL A 58 -4.29 7.56 2.80
C VAL A 58 -5.71 7.97 3.20
N ASP A 59 -6.20 9.12 2.74
CA ASP A 59 -7.48 9.69 3.17
C ASP A 59 -8.68 8.79 2.83
N ASP A 60 -8.55 7.96 1.79
CA ASP A 60 -9.56 7.00 1.33
C ASP A 60 -9.30 5.56 1.83
N ALA A 61 -8.30 5.35 2.69
CA ALA A 61 -7.96 4.04 3.19
C ALA A 61 -8.77 3.68 4.45
N GLU A 62 -9.29 2.46 4.47
CA GLU A 62 -9.97 1.90 5.64
C GLU A 62 -8.92 1.45 6.69
N GLU A 63 -8.99 2.01 7.88
CA GLU A 63 -8.15 1.55 8.99
C GLU A 63 -8.60 0.18 9.51
N ILE A 64 -7.67 -0.77 9.51
CA ILE A 64 -7.97 -2.15 9.91
C ILE A 64 -6.78 -2.80 10.64
N ASN A 65 -7.06 -3.65 11.63
CA ASN A 65 -6.00 -4.46 12.23
C ASN A 65 -5.63 -5.62 11.31
N TYR A 66 -4.34 -5.99 11.28
CA TYR A 66 -3.86 -7.08 10.43
C TYR A 66 -4.69 -8.37 10.55
N ILE A 67 -5.14 -8.74 11.75
CA ILE A 67 -5.89 -9.98 11.98
C ILE A 67 -7.31 -9.97 11.37
N GLN A 68 -7.88 -8.79 11.13
CA GLN A 68 -9.21 -8.60 10.56
C GLN A 68 -9.20 -8.63 9.03
N LEU A 69 -8.02 -8.59 8.40
CA LEU A 69 -7.90 -8.70 6.94
C LEU A 69 -8.40 -10.06 6.44
N PRO A 70 -8.95 -10.10 5.21
CA PRO A 70 -9.29 -11.35 4.54
C PRO A 70 -8.10 -12.33 4.54
N ARG A 71 -8.39 -13.62 4.70
CA ARG A 71 -7.37 -14.67 4.84
C ARG A 71 -6.37 -14.67 3.68
N GLU A 72 -6.85 -14.48 2.46
CA GLU A 72 -6.02 -14.43 1.25
C GLU A 72 -5.05 -13.24 1.25
N VAL A 73 -5.49 -12.08 1.72
CA VAL A 73 -4.66 -10.87 1.85
C VAL A 73 -3.58 -11.09 2.91
N ARG A 74 -3.94 -11.64 4.08
CA ARG A 74 -2.96 -11.97 5.12
C ARG A 74 -1.90 -12.97 4.63
N ALA A 75 -2.32 -13.98 3.88
CA ALA A 75 -1.41 -14.97 3.31
C ALA A 75 -0.44 -14.35 2.30
N ALA A 76 -0.91 -13.44 1.43
CA ALA A 76 -0.07 -12.71 0.50
C ALA A 76 0.95 -11.82 1.22
N LEU A 77 0.51 -11.06 2.23
CA LEU A 77 1.38 -10.22 3.06
C LEU A 77 2.43 -11.05 3.80
N SER A 78 2.03 -12.17 4.41
CA SER A 78 2.96 -13.05 5.11
C SER A 78 4.03 -13.64 4.18
N LYS A 79 3.68 -13.98 2.93
CA LYS A 79 4.66 -14.42 1.92
C LYS A 79 5.64 -13.31 1.52
N ALA A 80 5.19 -12.06 1.57
CA ALA A 80 6.03 -10.88 1.32
C ALA A 80 6.85 -10.45 2.57
N GLY A 81 6.78 -11.18 3.69
CA GLY A 81 7.51 -10.85 4.92
C GLY A 81 6.84 -9.78 5.79
N LEU A 82 5.54 -9.55 5.61
CA LEU A 82 4.77 -8.49 6.28
C LEU A 82 3.84 -8.98 7.39
#